data_AF-A0A0A0BGL6-F1
#
_entry.id   AF-A0A0A0BGL6-F1
#
_cell.length_a   1.000
_cell.length_b   1.000
_cell.length_c   1.000
_cell.angle_alpha   90.00
_cell.angle_beta   90.00
_cell.angle_gamma   90.00
#
_symmetry.space_group_name_H-M   'P 1'
#
loop_
_entity.id
_entity.type
_entity.pdbx_description
1 polymer ?
#
loop_
_entity_poly.entity_id
_entity_poly.type
_entity_poly.pdbx_seq_one_letter_code
_entity_poly.pdbx_strand_id
1 'polypeptide(L)'
;MEDDTFFERADAHIHLSNQQISDTVSRGKVSASMMYSTARFNAWLSACAQENSDEMAQNKQETIDYFVAEYRKMLEENLTDYITNFEPYMSPKK
;
A
#
# COMPACT_ATOMS: atom_id res chain seq x y z
N MET A 1 1.30 21.13 7.13
CA MET A 1 2.57 20.66 7.68
C MET A 1 2.63 19.19 7.28
N GLU A 2 3.61 18.81 6.48
CA GLU A 2 3.81 17.42 6.08
C GLU A 2 4.04 16.60 7.37
N ASP A 3 3.47 15.39 7.45
CA ASP A 3 3.77 14.53 8.59
C ASP A 3 5.18 13.98 8.40
N ASP A 4 6.15 14.59 9.08
CA ASP A 4 7.58 14.26 8.99
C ASP A 4 7.86 12.76 9.25
N THR A 5 6.95 12.03 9.90
CA THR A 5 7.08 10.61 10.23
C THR A 5 6.27 9.67 9.31
N PHE A 6 5.56 10.21 8.32
CA PHE A 6 4.76 9.41 7.37
C PHE A 6 5.63 8.40 6.62
N PHE A 7 6.74 8.87 6.04
CA PHE A 7 7.65 8.04 5.25
C PHE A 7 8.30 6.96 6.11
N GLU A 8 8.68 7.27 7.36
CA GLU A 8 9.24 6.28 8.29
C GLU A 8 8.28 5.10 8.54
N ARG A 9 6.98 5.39 8.70
CA ARG A 9 5.97 4.33 8.87
C ARG A 9 5.74 3.54 7.59
N ALA A 10 5.71 4.20 6.43
CA ALA A 10 5.58 3.53 5.14
C ALA A 10 6.77 2.59 4.88
N ASP A 11 7.99 3.05 5.15
CA ASP A 11 9.22 2.30 5.00
C ASP A 11 9.28 1.10 5.94
N ALA A 12 8.72 1.19 7.15
CA ALA A 12 8.64 0.04 8.06
C ALA A 12 7.86 -1.14 7.45
N HIS A 13 6.79 -0.88 6.69
CA HIS A 13 6.05 -1.92 5.97
C HIS A 13 6.85 -2.52 4.81
N ILE A 14 7.63 -1.70 4.10
CA ILE A 14 8.53 -2.14 3.03
C ILE A 14 9.66 -3.00 3.62
N HIS A 15 10.24 -2.58 4.74
CA HIS A 15 11.31 -3.31 5.41
C HIS A 15 10.85 -4.70 5.84
N LEU A 16 9.68 -4.78 6.49
CA LEU A 16 9.08 -6.07 6.85
C LEU A 16 8.82 -6.95 5.63
N SER A 17 8.29 -6.37 4.55
CA SER A 17 8.05 -7.08 3.29
C SER A 17 9.37 -7.63 2.72
N ASN A 18 10.43 -6.82 2.71
CA ASN A 18 11.75 -7.24 2.23
C ASN A 18 12.33 -8.40 3.06
N GLN A 19 12.13 -8.41 4.37
CA GLN A 19 12.56 -9.53 5.25
C GLN A 19 11.84 -10.85 4.95
N GLN A 20 10.63 -10.80 4.37
CA GLN A 20 9.84 -11.99 4.03
C GLN A 20 10.21 -12.59 2.67
N ILE A 21 11.01 -11.88 1.86
CA ILE A 21 11.49 -12.40 0.59
C ILE A 21 12.57 -13.46 0.87
N SER A 22 12.44 -14.62 0.24
CA SER A 22 13.38 -15.72 0.37
C SER A 22 13.43 -16.58 -0.90
N ASP A 23 14.28 -17.60 -0.92
CA ASP A 23 14.37 -18.56 -2.03
C ASP A 23 13.05 -19.29 -2.31
N THR A 24 12.16 -19.40 -1.30
CA THR A 24 10.86 -20.07 -1.42
C THR A 24 9.67 -19.11 -1.52
N VAL A 25 9.87 -17.84 -1.13
CA VAL A 25 8.84 -16.79 -1.14
C VAL A 25 9.28 -15.64 -2.04
N SER A 26 8.70 -15.61 -3.25
CA SER A 26 9.03 -14.61 -4.26
C SER A 26 8.50 -13.21 -3.90
N ARG A 27 9.12 -12.18 -4.49
CA ARG A 27 8.67 -10.77 -4.43
C ARG A 27 7.17 -10.61 -4.73
N GLY A 28 6.66 -11.35 -5.72
CA GLY A 28 5.24 -11.32 -6.08
C GLY A 28 4.33 -11.87 -4.98
N LYS A 29 4.72 -12.94 -4.28
CA LYS A 29 3.96 -13.49 -3.15
C LYS A 29 3.95 -12.51 -1.97
N VAL A 30 5.09 -11.91 -1.65
CA VAL A 30 5.17 -10.89 -0.59
C VAL A 30 4.32 -9.68 -0.94
N SER A 31 4.39 -9.20 -2.19
CA SER A 31 3.57 -8.08 -2.66
C SER A 31 2.06 -8.37 -2.52
N ALA A 32 1.62 -9.58 -2.88
CA ALA A 32 0.22 -9.98 -2.69
C ALA A 32 -0.19 -9.99 -1.21
N SER A 33 0.68 -10.50 -0.32
CA SER A 33 0.45 -10.47 1.13
C SER A 33 0.38 -9.03 1.67
N MET A 34 1.23 -8.13 1.18
CA MET A 34 1.22 -6.72 1.56
C MET A 34 -0.10 -6.04 1.13
N MET A 35 -0.55 -6.23 -0.11
CA MET A 35 -1.83 -5.71 -0.58
C MET A 35 -3.01 -6.23 0.25
N TYR A 36 -3.01 -7.53 0.58
CA TYR A 36 -4.05 -8.11 1.43
C TYR A 36 -4.03 -7.55 2.85
N SER A 37 -2.83 -7.31 3.41
CA SER A 37 -2.66 -6.66 4.71
C SER A 37 -3.27 -5.25 4.72
N THR A 38 -2.95 -4.44 3.71
CA THR A 38 -3.53 -3.10 3.54
C THR A 38 -5.05 -3.14 3.45
N ALA A 39 -5.61 -4.06 2.67
CA ALA A 39 -7.07 -4.21 2.56
C ALA A 39 -7.73 -4.54 3.91
N ARG A 40 -7.13 -5.43 4.71
CA ARG A 40 -7.64 -5.79 6.05
C ARG A 40 -7.55 -4.63 7.03
N PHE A 41 -6.43 -3.91 7.02
CA PHE A 41 -6.25 -2.74 7.87
C PHE A 41 -7.26 -1.64 7.54
N ASN A 42 -7.45 -1.35 6.25
CA ASN A 42 -8.42 -0.35 5.80
C ASN A 42 -9.86 -0.77 6.13
N ALA A 43 -10.21 -2.05 5.98
CA ALA A 43 -11.53 -2.55 6.38
C ALA A 43 -11.79 -2.38 7.88
N TRP A 44 -10.79 -2.64 8.73
CA TRP A 44 -10.88 -2.39 10.17
C TRP A 44 -11.01 -0.89 10.48
N LEU A 45 -10.20 -0.04 9.84
CA LEU A 45 -10.28 1.42 10.02
C LEU A 45 -11.67 1.95 9.66
N SER A 46 -12.25 1.48 8.56
CA SER A 46 -13.60 1.84 8.16
C SER A 46 -14.63 1.36 9.17
N ALA A 47 -14.52 0.12 9.66
CA ALA A 47 -15.42 -0.39 10.70
C ALA A 47 -15.38 0.44 11.98
N CYS A 48 -14.21 0.95 12.39
CA CYS A 48 -14.07 1.85 13.55
C CYS A 48 -14.77 3.20 13.38
N ALA A 49 -15.11 3.59 12.14
CA ALA A 49 -15.77 4.85 11.83
C ALA A 49 -17.29 4.73 11.65
N GLN A 50 -17.88 3.55 11.85
CA GLN A 50 -19.32 3.28 11.68
C GLN A 50 -19.98 2.94 13.02
N GLU A 51 -21.27 3.24 13.18
CA GLU A 51 -21.98 2.91 14.43
C GLU A 51 -22.41 1.45 14.47
N ASN A 52 -22.71 0.86 13.31
CA ASN A 52 -23.23 -0.50 13.20
C ASN A 52 -22.96 -1.13 11.81
N SER A 53 -23.32 -2.41 11.67
CA SER A 53 -23.10 -3.18 10.43
C SER A 53 -23.92 -2.70 9.24
N ASP A 54 -25.10 -2.11 9.47
CA ASP A 54 -25.99 -1.68 8.39
C ASP A 54 -25.44 -0.41 7.74
N GLU A 55 -24.96 0.55 8.53
CA GLU A 55 -24.22 1.72 8.04
C GLU A 55 -22.95 1.32 7.28
N MET A 56 -22.17 0.40 7.84
CA MET A 56 -20.98 -0.12 7.17
C MET A 56 -21.33 -0.77 5.81
N ALA A 57 -22.45 -1.49 5.73
CA ALA A 57 -22.91 -2.10 4.50
C ALA A 57 -23.35 -1.06 3.46
N GLN A 58 -24.04 0.02 3.89
CA GLN A 58 -24.45 1.13 3.02
C GLN A 58 -23.23 1.90 2.47
N ASN A 59 -22.22 2.13 3.31
CA ASN A 59 -21.02 2.89 2.96
C ASN A 59 -19.90 2.04 2.33
N LYS A 60 -20.11 0.72 2.18
CA LYS A 60 -19.09 -0.22 1.71
C LYS A 60 -18.51 0.17 0.36
N GLN A 61 -19.36 0.51 -0.62
CA GLN A 61 -18.89 0.80 -1.97
C GLN A 61 -18.11 2.12 -2.02
N GLU A 62 -18.62 3.16 -1.36
CA GLU A 62 -17.92 4.45 -1.25
C GLU A 62 -16.55 4.29 -0.60
N THR A 63 -16.46 3.46 0.46
CA THR A 63 -15.20 3.13 1.12
C THR A 63 -14.21 2.45 0.17
N ILE A 64 -14.67 1.47 -0.62
CA ILE A 64 -13.84 0.78 -1.61
C ILE A 64 -13.33 1.76 -2.66
N ASP A 65 -14.22 2.60 -3.20
CA ASP A 65 -13.88 3.54 -4.26
C ASP A 65 -12.86 4.57 -3.78
N TYR A 66 -13.00 5.07 -2.55
CA TYR A 66 -12.04 5.95 -1.92
C TYR A 66 -10.64 5.32 -1.84
N PHE A 67 -10.51 4.13 -1.23
CA PHE A 67 -9.19 3.51 -1.06
C PHE A 67 -8.55 3.10 -2.39
N VAL A 68 -9.35 2.64 -3.37
CA VAL A 68 -8.84 2.32 -4.72
C VAL A 68 -8.35 3.57 -5.43
N ALA A 69 -9.06 4.70 -5.31
CA ALA A 69 -8.65 5.96 -5.91
C ALA A 69 -7.35 6.48 -5.30
N GLU A 70 -7.22 6.45 -3.97
CA GLU A 70 -5.98 6.87 -3.29
C GLU A 70 -4.80 5.95 -3.63
N TYR A 71 -5.01 4.62 -3.61
CA TYR A 71 -3.96 3.68 -4.02
C TYR A 71 -3.53 3.89 -5.47
N ARG A 72 -4.48 4.15 -6.38
CA ARG A 72 -4.18 4.44 -7.78
C ARG A 72 -3.28 5.66 -7.91
N LYS A 73 -3.60 6.78 -7.23
CA LYS A 73 -2.78 8.00 -7.27
C LYS A 73 -1.35 7.73 -6.81
N MET A 74 -1.18 7.08 -5.65
CA MET A 74 0.15 6.75 -5.11
C MET A 74 0.92 5.82 -6.05
N LEU A 75 0.25 4.82 -6.64
CA LEU A 75 0.89 3.89 -7.57
C LEU A 75 1.30 4.60 -8.87
N GLU A 76 0.46 5.47 -9.42
CA GLU A 76 0.75 6.26 -10.62
C GLU A 76 1.96 7.18 -10.40
N GLU A 77 2.05 7.85 -9.25
CA GLU A 77 3.19 8.69 -8.88
C GLU A 77 4.49 7.88 -8.84
N ASN A 78 4.49 6.75 -8.11
CA ASN A 78 5.66 5.89 -7.99
C ASN A 78 6.07 5.28 -9.34
N LEU A 79 5.11 4.82 -10.15
CA LEU A 79 5.40 4.30 -11.49
C LEU A 79 5.96 5.39 -12.41
N THR A 80 5.43 6.61 -12.33
CA THR A 80 5.93 7.75 -13.11
C THR A 80 7.38 8.07 -12.74
N ASP A 81 7.73 8.00 -11.44
CA ASP A 81 9.11 8.17 -10.99
C ASP A 81 10.03 7.09 -11.56
N TYR A 82 9.65 5.80 -11.46
CA TYR A 82 10.42 4.70 -12.05
C TYR A 82 10.53 4.79 -13.58
N ILE A 83 9.50 5.27 -14.28
CA ILE A 83 9.54 5.47 -15.74
C ILE A 83 10.53 6.59 -16.08
N THR A 84 10.48 7.69 -15.34
CA THR A 84 11.34 8.87 -15.56
C THR A 84 12.80 8.56 -15.24
N ASN A 85 13.05 7.77 -14.19
CA ASN A 85 14.37 7.48 -13.65
C ASN A 85 14.79 6.02 -13.85
N PHE A 86 14.27 5.35 -14.89
CA PHE A 86 14.46 3.91 -15.08
C PHE A 86 15.94 3.50 -15.14
N GLU A 87 16.71 4.13 -16.04
CA GLU A 87 18.12 3.84 -16.25
C GLU A 87 18.96 4.01 -14.97
N PRO A 88 18.93 5.16 -14.26
CA PRO A 88 19.74 5.33 -13.04
C PRO A 88 19.30 4.42 -11.89
N TYR A 89 18.02 4.07 -11.77
CA TYR A 89 17.55 3.18 -10.69
C TYR A 89 17.85 1.71 -10.94
N MET A 90 17.73 1.27 -12.19
CA MET A 90 17.83 -0.14 -12.56
C MET A 90 19.23 -0.55 -13.04
N SER A 91 20.12 0.42 -13.27
CA SER A 91 21.53 0.14 -13.55
C SER A 91 22.21 -0.46 -12.31
N PRO A 92 22.99 -1.54 -12.46
CA PRO A 92 23.80 -2.05 -11.37
C PRO A 92 24.76 -0.95 -10.89
N LYS A 93 24.79 -0.68 -9.59
CA LYS A 93 25.88 0.13 -9.02
C LYS A 93 27.20 -0.57 -9.33
N LYS A 94 28.08 0.11 -10.06
CA LYS A 94 29.46 -0.34 -10.28
C LYS A 94 30.23 -0.39 -8.96
#